data_AF-A0A7Y7TT17-F1
#
_entry.id   AF-A0A7Y7TT17-F1
#
_cell.length_a   1.000
_cell.length_b   1.000
_cell.length_c   1.000
_cell.angle_alpha   90.00
_cell.angle_beta   90.00
_cell.angle_gamma   90.00
#
_symmetry.space_group_name_H-M   'P 1'
#
loop_
_entity.id
_entity.type
_entity.pdbx_description
1 polymer ?
#
loop_
_entity_poly.entity_id
_entity_poly.type
_entity_poly.pdbx_seq_one_letter_code
_entity_poly.pdbx_strand_id
1 'polypeptide(L)'
;ATMSLLWSIGSAYFCKKEDAADYQAIHLTQTGVRAVFAPMLGVLFFNLVGYSGTFGIAITSLLLAIIWMVSSYKKKLVIAP
;
A
#
# COMPACT_ATOMS: atom_id res chain seq x y z
N ALA A 1 19.03 -5.55 3.02
CA ALA A 1 18.49 -6.64 2.18
C ALA A 1 17.00 -6.94 2.44
N THR A 2 16.48 -6.74 3.66
CA THR A 2 15.12 -7.17 4.08
C THR A 2 13.95 -6.54 3.31
N MET A 3 14.09 -5.28 2.85
CA MET A 3 13.01 -4.59 2.12
C MET A 3 12.73 -5.17 0.73
N SER A 4 13.78 -5.58 -0.01
CA SER A 4 13.59 -6.19 -1.34
C SER A 4 12.99 -7.58 -1.23
N LEU A 5 13.34 -8.34 -0.17
CA LEU A 5 12.72 -9.63 0.12
C LEU A 5 11.24 -9.47 0.48
N LEU A 6 10.91 -8.51 1.35
CA LEU A 6 9.53 -8.24 1.73
C LEU A 6 8.69 -7.79 0.52
N TRP A 7 9.27 -6.99 -0.37
CA TRP A 7 8.64 -6.54 -1.61
C TRP A 7 8.31 -7.68 -2.58
N SER A 8 9.22 -8.67 -2.70
CA SER A 8 9.00 -9.82 -3.59
C SER A 8 8.12 -10.91 -2.98
N ILE A 9 8.10 -11.05 -1.65
CA ILE A 9 7.31 -12.08 -0.95
C ILE A 9 5.88 -11.59 -0.64
N GLY A 10 5.67 -10.28 -0.57
CA GLY A 10 4.37 -9.69 -0.23
C GLY A 10 3.24 -10.10 -1.16
N SER A 11 3.44 -10.09 -2.47
CA SER A 11 2.45 -10.55 -3.46
C SER A 11 2.18 -12.05 -3.32
N ALA A 12 3.23 -12.86 -3.21
CA ALA A 12 3.14 -14.31 -3.03
C ALA A 12 2.43 -14.74 -1.73
N TYR A 13 2.39 -13.87 -0.70
CA TYR A 13 1.67 -14.15 0.55
C TYR A 13 0.14 -14.06 0.40
N PHE A 14 -0.37 -13.21 -0.50
CA PHE A 14 -1.80 -12.92 -0.62
C PHE A 14 -2.51 -13.63 -1.78
N CYS A 15 -1.78 -14.29 -2.67
CA CYS A 15 -2.30 -15.01 -3.84
C CYS A 15 -1.78 -16.45 -3.94
N LYS A 16 -2.29 -17.22 -4.91
CA LYS A 16 -1.72 -18.54 -5.24
C LYS A 16 -0.34 -18.37 -5.88
N LYS A 17 0.50 -19.40 -5.81
CA LYS A 17 1.88 -19.35 -6.34
C LYS A 17 1.91 -19.02 -7.84
N GLU A 18 0.94 -19.51 -8.60
CA GLU A 18 0.83 -19.26 -10.04
C GLU A 18 0.53 -17.79 -10.37
N ASP A 19 -0.23 -17.09 -9.51
CA ASP A 19 -0.72 -15.73 -9.77
C ASP A 19 0.23 -14.64 -9.20
N ALA A 20 1.34 -15.03 -8.55
CA ALA A 20 2.23 -14.11 -7.85
C ALA A 20 2.84 -13.04 -8.77
N ALA A 21 3.16 -13.41 -10.01
CA ALA A 21 3.67 -12.49 -11.01
C ALA A 21 2.63 -11.41 -11.39
N ASP A 22 1.38 -11.80 -11.59
CA ASP A 22 0.29 -10.89 -11.97
C ASP A 22 -0.04 -9.92 -10.83
N TYR A 23 -0.12 -10.43 -9.60
CA TYR A 23 -0.31 -9.58 -8.41
C TYR A 23 0.85 -8.58 -8.24
N GLN A 24 2.08 -9.01 -8.48
CA GLN A 24 3.24 -8.13 -8.42
C GLN A 24 3.21 -7.07 -9.53
N ALA A 25 2.76 -7.41 -10.75
CA ALA A 25 2.63 -6.47 -11.85
C ALA A 25 1.57 -5.38 -11.57
N ILE A 26 0.43 -5.75 -10.98
CA ILE A 26 -0.60 -4.81 -10.55
C ILE A 26 -0.06 -3.90 -9.44
N HIS A 27 0.60 -4.47 -8.42
CA HIS A 27 1.21 -3.70 -7.34
C HIS A 27 2.26 -2.71 -7.89
N LEU A 28 3.11 -3.15 -8.81
CA LEU A 28 4.14 -2.31 -9.44
C LEU A 28 3.49 -1.18 -10.24
N THR A 29 2.43 -1.47 -11.00
CA THR A 29 1.68 -0.46 -11.77
C THR A 29 1.09 0.61 -10.84
N GLN A 30 0.46 0.20 -9.74
CA GLN A 30 -0.07 1.13 -8.73
C GLN A 30 1.04 1.98 -8.09
N THR A 31 2.21 1.39 -7.83
CA THR A 31 3.36 2.14 -7.29
C THR A 31 3.95 3.12 -8.29
N GLY A 32 3.91 2.80 -9.59
CA GLY A 32 4.26 3.69 -10.69
C GLY A 32 3.29 4.86 -10.79
N VAL A 33 1.98 4.61 -10.75
CA VAL A 33 0.95 5.67 -10.68
C VAL A 33 1.21 6.59 -9.49
N ARG A 34 1.44 6.02 -8.30
CA ARG A 34 1.81 6.80 -7.11
C ARG A 34 3.07 7.63 -7.35
N ALA A 35 4.11 7.10 -7.98
CA ALA A 35 5.34 7.84 -8.24
C ALA A 35 5.14 9.08 -9.11
N VAL A 36 4.16 9.05 -10.02
CA VAL A 36 3.79 10.21 -10.86
C VAL A 36 3.02 11.25 -10.06
N PHE A 37 1.99 10.85 -9.31
CA PHE A 37 1.06 11.80 -8.68
C PHE A 37 1.47 12.24 -7.27
N ALA A 38 2.14 11.38 -6.50
CA ALA A 38 2.45 11.65 -5.09
C ALA A 38 3.35 12.88 -4.87
N PRO A 39 4.37 13.17 -5.71
CA PRO A 39 5.17 14.39 -5.55
C PRO A 39 4.33 15.65 -5.71
N MET A 40 3.45 15.68 -6.72
CA MET A 40 2.59 16.83 -7.00
C MET A 40 1.56 17.04 -5.88
N LEU A 41 0.89 15.96 -5.45
CA LEU A 41 -0.06 16.01 -4.34
C LEU A 41 0.63 16.37 -3.01
N GLY A 42 1.85 15.90 -2.79
CA GLY A 42 2.65 16.22 -1.61
C GLY A 42 2.96 17.71 -1.52
N VAL A 43 3.39 18.33 -2.64
CA VAL A 43 3.63 19.78 -2.69
C VAL A 43 2.31 20.55 -2.49
N LEU A 44 1.20 20.09 -3.09
CA LEU A 44 -0.10 20.72 -2.90
C LEU A 44 -0.53 20.72 -1.42
N PHE A 45 -0.49 19.56 -0.75
CA PHE A 45 -0.84 19.47 0.67
C PHE A 45 0.12 20.28 1.55
N PHE A 46 1.41 20.27 1.23
CA PHE A 46 2.39 21.07 1.94
C PHE A 46 2.06 22.57 1.90
N ASN A 47 1.61 23.09 0.76
CA ASN A 47 1.20 24.49 0.64
C ASN A 47 -0.13 24.82 1.33
N LEU A 48 -1.07 23.87 1.38
CA LEU A 48 -2.41 24.11 1.95
C LEU A 48 -2.47 23.97 3.47
N VAL A 49 -1.81 22.96 4.04
CA VAL A 49 -1.93 22.59 5.47
C VAL A 49 -0.58 22.61 6.20
N GLY A 50 0.48 23.03 5.51
CA GLY A 50 1.84 23.11 6.05
C GLY A 50 2.49 21.73 6.26
N TYR A 51 3.69 21.75 6.83
CA TYR A 51 4.49 20.56 7.10
C TYR A 51 3.76 19.57 8.01
N SER A 52 3.37 20.01 9.21
CA SER A 52 2.74 19.15 10.22
C SER A 52 1.41 18.56 9.76
N GLY A 53 0.60 19.33 9.02
CA GLY A 53 -0.66 18.84 8.45
C GLY A 53 -0.45 17.76 7.40
N THR A 54 0.55 17.94 6.52
CA THR A 54 0.88 16.96 5.46
C THR A 54 1.32 15.61 6.05
N PHE A 55 2.18 15.63 7.07
CA PHE A 55 2.58 14.41 7.76
C PHE A 55 1.43 13.79 8.55
N GLY A 56 0.57 14.60 9.17
CA GLY A 56 -0.66 14.13 9.82
C GLY A 56 -1.55 13.34 8.87
N ILE A 57 -1.82 13.89 7.68
CA ILE A 57 -2.62 13.22 6.63
C ILE A 57 -1.96 11.90 6.20
N ALA A 58 -0.64 11.89 6.01
CA ALA A 58 0.09 10.68 5.63
C ALA A 58 -0.01 9.58 6.70
N ILE A 59 0.15 9.94 7.97
CA ILE A 59 0.04 9.00 9.10
C ILE A 59 -1.39 8.44 9.18
N THR A 60 -2.40 9.29 9.15
CA THR A 60 -3.81 8.85 9.21
C THR A 60 -4.15 7.94 8.02
N SER A 61 -3.69 8.27 6.82
CA SER A 61 -3.90 7.43 5.63
C SER A 61 -3.25 6.06 5.77
N LEU A 62 -2.04 6.00 6.32
CA LEU A 62 -1.34 4.74 6.58
C LEU A 62 -2.08 3.90 7.62
N LEU A 63 -2.54 4.50 8.72
CA LEU A 63 -3.30 3.80 9.76
C LEU A 63 -4.60 3.21 9.21
N LEU A 64 -5.34 3.98 8.40
CA LEU A 64 -6.55 3.49 7.74
C LEU A 64 -6.26 2.30 6.80
N ALA A 65 -5.17 2.36 6.03
CA ALA A 65 -4.76 1.26 5.16
C ALA A 65 -4.41 -0.02 5.95
N ILE A 66 -3.71 0.12 7.08
CA ILE A 66 -3.37 -1.01 7.96
C ILE A 66 -4.64 -1.63 8.55
N ILE A 67 -5.56 -0.80 9.08
CA ILE A 67 -6.83 -1.27 9.65
C ILE A 67 -7.65 -2.02 8.58
N TRP A 68 -7.71 -1.47 7.37
CA TRP A 68 -8.39 -2.10 6.24
C TRP A 68 -7.77 -3.46 5.89
N MET A 69 -6.44 -3.52 5.76
CA MET A 69 -5.70 -4.74 5.44
C MET A 69 -5.96 -5.84 6.49
N VAL A 70 -5.82 -5.51 7.77
CA VAL A 70 -6.05 -6.47 8.87
C VAL A 70 -7.50 -6.96 8.88
N SER A 71 -8.46 -6.06 8.69
CA SER A 71 -9.89 -6.43 8.64
C SER A 71 -10.22 -7.32 7.46
N SER A 72 -9.67 -7.01 6.28
CA SER A 72 -9.82 -7.83 5.07
C SER A 72 -9.21 -9.23 5.25
N TYR A 73 -8.03 -9.30 5.86
CA TYR A 73 -7.35 -10.57 6.11
C TYR A 73 -8.14 -11.45 7.11
N LYS A 74 -8.66 -10.86 8.19
CA LYS A 74 -9.52 -11.57 9.15
C LYS A 74 -10.78 -12.12 8.50
N LYS A 75 -11.42 -11.37 7.59
CA LYS A 75 -12.59 -11.85 6.84
C LYS A 75 -12.25 -13.03 5.93
N LYS A 76 -11.10 -13.01 5.25
CA LYS A 76 -10.65 -14.15 4.43
C LYS A 76 -10.43 -15.43 5.26
N LEU A 77 -9.91 -15.32 6.48
CA LEU A 77 -9.73 -16.47 7.38
C LEU A 77 -11.04 -17.04 7.94
N VAL A 78 -12.07 -16.22 8.12
CA VAL A 78 -13.39 -16.67 8.62
C VAL A 78 -14.25 -17.34 7.53
N ILE A 79 -13.95 -17.09 6.26
CA ILE A 79 -14.72 -17.58 5.09
C ILE A 79 -14.01 -18.77 4.41
N ALA A 80 -12.81 -19.14 4.83
CA ALA A 80 -12.10 -20.32 4.33
C ALA A 80 -12.73 -21.61 4.91
N PRO A 81 -13.16 -22.58 4.08
CA PRO A 81 -13.64 -23.88 4.54
C PRO A 81 -12.52 -24.74 5.15
#